data_AF-A0A965RJH1-F1
#
_entry.id   AF-A0A965RJH1-F1
#
_cell.length_a   1.000
_cell.length_b   1.000
_cell.length_c   1.000
_cell.angle_alpha   90.00
_cell.angle_beta   90.00
_cell.angle_gamma   90.00
#
_symmetry.space_group_name_H-M   'P 1'
#
loop_
_entity.id
_entity.type
_entity.pdbx_description
1 polymer ?
#
loop_
_entity_poly.entity_id
_entity_poly.type
_entity_poly.pdbx_seq_one_letter_code
_entity_poly.pdbx_strand_id
1 'polypeptide(L)'
;QNASYEQLKMLLTRIGQNSKMVLTGDVSQSDLARHLQGGFYEMIKNLSDVDGIGISTLTDHDIIRNPIIAKILAKLDNYEQGRK
;
A
#
# COMPACT_ATOMS: atom_id res chain seq x y z
N GLN A 1 2.71 -4.24 0.18
CA GLN A 1 1.53 -4.55 1.02
C GLN A 1 1.67 -5.90 1.74
N ASN A 2 1.73 -7.04 1.05
CA ASN A 2 1.78 -8.37 1.69
C ASN A 2 3.18 -8.98 1.77
N ALA A 3 4.18 -8.18 2.12
CA ALA A 3 5.56 -8.64 2.28
C ALA A 3 6.06 -8.27 3.68
N SER A 4 6.73 -9.20 4.35
CA SER A 4 7.39 -8.92 5.62
C SER A 4 8.55 -7.93 5.41
N TYR A 5 8.98 -7.30 6.50
CA TYR A 5 10.14 -6.39 6.47
C TYR A 5 11.38 -7.06 5.86
N GLU A 6 11.68 -8.30 6.23
CA GLU A 6 12.83 -9.05 5.69
C GLU A 6 12.68 -9.35 4.19
N GLN A 7 11.48 -9.66 3.72
CA GLN A 7 11.24 -9.87 2.28
C GLN A 7 11.41 -8.58 1.48
N LEU A 8 10.95 -7.46 2.03
CA LEU A 8 11.11 -6.14 1.44
C LEU A 8 12.59 -5.71 1.40
N LYS A 9 13.34 -5.95 2.47
CA LYS A 9 14.78 -5.73 2.52
C LYS A 9 15.53 -6.58 1.49
N MET A 10 15.17 -7.86 1.37
CA MET A 10 15.70 -8.76 0.34
C MET A 10 15.37 -8.28 -1.08
N LEU A 11 14.21 -7.65 -1.29
CA LEU A 11 13.83 -7.10 -2.60
C LEU A 11 14.68 -5.88 -2.95
N LEU A 12 14.83 -4.93 -2.02
CA LEU A 12 15.58 -3.69 -2.25
C LEU A 12 17.04 -3.93 -2.64
N THR A 13 17.67 -4.95 -2.07
CA THR A 13 19.07 -5.28 -2.37
C THR A 13 19.28 -5.91 -3.75
N ARG A 14 18.21 -6.20 -4.50
CA ARG A 14 18.28 -6.78 -5.86
C ARG A 14 18.27 -5.74 -6.98
N ILE A 15 18.11 -4.45 -6.68
CA ILE A 15 18.14 -3.41 -7.70
C ILE A 15 19.55 -3.27 -8.30
N GLY A 16 19.65 -3.27 -9.63
CA GLY A 16 20.91 -3.15 -10.35
C GLY A 16 21.27 -1.71 -10.74
N GLN A 17 22.46 -1.52 -11.32
CA GLN A 17 22.84 -0.23 -11.93
C GLN A 17 21.88 0.15 -13.07
N ASN A 18 21.70 1.46 -13.29
CA ASN A 18 20.79 2.02 -14.31
C ASN A 18 19.34 1.50 -14.24
N SER A 19 18.90 1.08 -13.05
CA SER A 19 17.54 0.59 -12.82
C SER A 19 16.73 1.56 -11.95
N LYS A 20 15.41 1.47 -12.02
CA LYS A 20 14.47 2.14 -11.11
C LYS A 20 13.51 1.11 -10.54
N MET A 21 13.19 1.24 -9.25
CA MET A 21 12.21 0.40 -8.58
C MET A 21 11.09 1.28 -8.03
N VAL A 22 9.84 0.86 -8.22
CA VAL A 22 8.67 1.51 -7.63
C VAL A 22 7.98 0.48 -6.76
N LEU A 23 7.88 0.77 -5.47
CA LEU A 23 7.15 -0.06 -4.51
C LEU A 23 5.81 0.59 -4.21
N THR A 24 4.74 -0.19 -4.31
CA THR A 24 3.37 0.27 -4.02
C THR A 24 2.71 -0.60 -2.96
N GLY A 25 1.76 -0.02 -2.24
CA GLY A 25 0.94 -0.75 -1.29
C GLY A 25 0.10 0.19 -0.43
N ASP A 26 -1.02 -0.34 0.06
CA ASP A 26 -1.82 0.30 1.09
C ASP A 26 -1.26 -0.08 2.48
N VAL A 27 -0.85 0.92 3.27
CA VAL A 27 -0.30 0.71 4.62
C VAL A 27 -1.37 0.30 5.63
N SER A 28 -2.65 0.56 5.35
CA SER A 28 -3.77 0.22 6.22
C SER A 28 -4.23 -1.24 6.08
N GLN A 29 -3.79 -1.92 5.03
CA GLN A 29 -4.20 -3.28 4.69
C GLN A 29 -3.00 -4.23 4.68
N SER A 30 -3.13 -5.36 5.37
CA SER A 30 -2.11 -6.40 5.35
C SER A 30 -2.73 -7.76 5.67
N ASP A 31 -2.51 -8.72 4.78
CA ASP A 31 -2.96 -10.11 4.98
C ASP A 31 -1.98 -10.93 5.83
N LEU A 32 -0.86 -10.33 6.23
CA LEU A 32 0.15 -10.98 7.06
C LEU A 32 -0.37 -11.23 8.48
N ALA A 33 0.15 -12.29 9.11
CA ALA A 33 -0.04 -12.55 10.53
C ALA A 33 0.35 -11.32 11.36
N ARG A 34 -0.36 -11.07 12.46
CA ARG A 34 -0.24 -9.82 13.27
C ARG A 34 1.19 -9.42 13.64
N HIS A 35 2.08 -10.39 13.89
CA HIS A 35 3.47 -10.15 14.25
C HIS A 35 4.38 -9.74 13.06
N LEU A 36 3.89 -9.86 11.82
CA LEU A 36 4.58 -9.50 10.58
C LEU A 36 3.96 -8.27 9.89
N GLN A 37 2.87 -7.72 10.45
CA GLN A 37 2.20 -6.54 9.89
C GLN A 37 3.04 -5.28 10.09
N GLY A 38 2.82 -4.28 9.23
CA GLY A 38 3.46 -2.97 9.36
C GLY A 38 4.86 -2.86 8.76
N GLY A 39 5.46 -3.95 8.28
CA GLY A 39 6.81 -3.92 7.70
C GLY A 39 6.98 -2.94 6.53
N PHE A 40 5.93 -2.76 5.71
CA PHE A 40 5.96 -1.78 4.62
C PHE A 40 5.98 -0.33 5.12
N TYR A 41 5.15 -0.02 6.14
CA TYR A 41 5.10 1.30 6.74
C TYR A 41 6.41 1.66 7.46
N GLU A 42 6.94 0.72 8.25
CA GLU A 42 8.22 0.89 8.94
C GLU A 42 9.36 1.15 7.95
N MET A 43 9.39 0.42 6.83
CA MET A 43 10.41 0.60 5.83
C MET A 43 10.32 1.96 5.12
N ILE A 44 9.12 2.44 4.78
CA ILE A 44 8.94 3.79 4.21
C ILE A 44 9.49 4.85 5.17
N LYS A 45 9.18 4.74 6.47
CA LYS A 45 9.66 5.68 7.49
C LYS A 45 11.20 5.69 7.57
N ASN A 46 11.82 4.51 7.60
CA ASN A 46 13.27 4.36 7.72
C ASN A 46 14.07 4.74 6.46
N LEU A 47 13.41 4.85 5.30
CA LEU A 47 14.05 5.21 4.03
C LEU A 47 13.76 6.65 3.59
N SER A 48 13.02 7.42 4.40
CA SER A 48 12.54 8.76 4.03
C SER A 48 13.64 9.83 3.97
N ASP A 49 14.79 9.58 4.56
CA ASP A 49 15.96 10.45 4.61
C ASP A 49 17.11 9.99 3.68
N VAL A 50 16.90 8.91 2.92
CA VAL A 50 17.91 8.37 2.00
C VAL A 50 17.87 9.11 0.66
N ASP A 51 19.03 9.65 0.26
CA ASP A 51 19.17 10.31 -1.04
C ASP A 51 18.83 9.37 -2.21
N GLY A 52 18.11 9.91 -3.19
CA GLY A 52 17.62 9.15 -4.35
C GLY A 52 16.34 8.34 -4.12
N ILE A 53 15.75 8.34 -2.91
CA ILE A 53 14.44 7.72 -2.64
C ILE A 53 13.34 8.80 -2.60
N GLY A 54 12.27 8.59 -3.38
CA GLY A 54 11.07 9.43 -3.36
C GLY A 54 9.90 8.69 -2.72
N ILE A 55 9.13 9.38 -1.87
CA ILE A 55 7.89 8.86 -1.28
C ILE A 55 6.70 9.63 -1.87
N SER A 56 5.75 8.89 -2.43
CA SER A 56 4.49 9.43 -2.93
C SER A 56 3.33 8.82 -2.16
N THR A 57 2.68 9.62 -1.33
CA THR A 57 1.48 9.22 -0.59
C THR A 57 0.23 9.62 -1.39
N LEU A 58 -0.61 8.64 -1.71
CA LEU A 58 -1.90 8.86 -2.34
C LEU A 58 -2.99 8.83 -1.28
N THR A 59 -4.03 9.62 -1.49
CA THR A 59 -5.20 9.76 -0.64
C THR A 59 -6.45 9.28 -1.36
N ASP A 60 -7.58 9.28 -0.66
CA ASP A 60 -8.90 9.04 -1.24
C ASP A 60 -9.26 10.02 -2.36
N HIS A 61 -8.71 11.24 -2.33
CA HIS A 61 -8.90 12.26 -3.36
C HIS A 61 -8.24 11.90 -4.70
N ASP A 62 -7.21 11.03 -4.66
CA ASP A 62 -6.48 10.57 -5.84
C ASP A 62 -7.18 9.37 -6.52
N ILE A 63 -8.27 8.86 -5.92
CA ILE A 63 -8.99 7.69 -6.44
C ILE A 63 -10.01 8.10 -7.50
N ILE A 64 -9.66 7.90 -8.76
CA ILE A 64 -10.60 8.02 -9.88
C ILE A 64 -11.35 6.68 -10.05
N ARG A 65 -12.60 6.62 -9.58
CA ARG A 65 -13.47 5.45 -9.77
C ARG A 65 -14.34 5.60 -11.00
N ASN A 66 -14.56 4.50 -11.73
CA ASN A 66 -15.58 4.46 -12.76
C ASN A 66 -16.96 4.75 -12.13
N PRO A 67 -17.83 5.59 -12.74
CA PRO A 67 -19.15 5.92 -12.19
C PRO A 67 -20.02 4.69 -11.86
N ILE A 68 -19.87 3.58 -12.58
CA ILE A 68 -20.61 2.35 -12.28
C ILE A 68 -20.17 1.73 -10.95
N ILE A 69 -18.87 1.77 -10.64
CA ILE A 69 -18.31 1.23 -9.40
C ILE A 69 -18.80 2.04 -8.20
N ALA A 70 -18.84 3.37 -8.32
CA ALA A 70 -19.39 4.22 -7.27
C ALA A 70 -20.86 3.88 -6.95
N LYS A 71 -21.68 3.64 -7.99
CA LYS A 71 -23.09 3.21 -7.82
C LYS A 71 -23.20 1.83 -7.18
N ILE A 72 -22.33 0.89 -7.55
CA ILE A 72 -22.30 -0.45 -6.98
C ILE A 72 -21.96 -0.38 -5.49
N LEU A 73 -20.89 0.34 -5.13
CA LEU A 73 -20.45 0.52 -3.73
C LEU A 73 -21.56 1.14 -2.88
N ALA A 74 -22.16 2.26 -3.35
CA ALA A 74 -23.26 2.89 -2.62
C ALA A 74 -24.44 1.94 -2.37
N LYS A 75 -24.75 1.05 -3.32
CA LYS A 75 -25.82 0.06 -3.15
C LYS A 75 -25.44 -1.05 -2.15
N LEU A 76 -24.20 -1.51 -2.17
CA LEU A 76 -23.70 -2.51 -1.23
C LEU A 76 -23.62 -1.96 0.20
N ASP A 77 -23.08 -0.76 0.37
CA ASP A 77 -22.96 -0.09 1.66
C ASP A 77 -24.35 0.07 2.32
N ASN A 78 -25.35 0.50 1.55
CA ASN A 78 -26.74 0.61 2.02
C ASN A 78 -27.33 -0.75 2.42
N TYR A 79 -27.02 -1.81 1.67
CA TYR A 79 -27.49 -3.16 1.98
C TYR A 79 -26.86 -3.71 3.27
N GLU A 80 -25.57 -3.47 3.50
CA GLU A 80 -24.88 -3.90 4.72
C GLU A 80 -25.35 -3.13 5.97
N GLN A 81 -25.61 -1.83 5.84
CA GLN A 81 -26.16 -1.03 6.95
C GLN A 81 -27.56 -1.50 7.38
N GLY A 82 -28.40 -1.94 6.44
CA GLY A 82 -29.72 -2.49 6.76
C GLY A 82 -29.70 -3.90 7.36
N ARG A 83 -28.55 -4.59 7.35
CA ARG A 83 -28.35 -5.91 8.00
C ARG A 83 -27.79 -5.82 9.42
N LYS A 84 -27.31 -4.66 9.85
CA LYS A 84 -26.88 -4.40 11.23
C LYS A 84 -28.07 -3.98 12.08
#